data_AF-A0A1V1NV09-F1
#
_entry.id   AF-A0A1V1NV09-F1
#
_cell.length_a   1.000
_cell.length_b   1.000
_cell.length_c   1.000
_cell.angle_alpha   90.00
_cell.angle_beta   90.00
_cell.angle_gamma   90.00
#
_symmetry.space_group_name_H-M   'P 1'
#
loop_
_entity.id
_entity.type
_entity.pdbx_description
1 polymer ?
#
loop_
_entity_poly.entity_id
_entity_poly.type
_entity_poly.pdbx_seq_one_letter_code
_entity_poly.pdbx_strand_id
1 'polypeptide(L)'
;MTGIWEKSFIPSDIQHDLTIVSRRFIKAKQGITKATNAIGSRLIDYNILLPREIQVYSSSGKLILEAIVNGVTNPVDAVKRATYYSSHLNMPDRKKKYQRLIEALTALPNLSVYARNVIKSLLDEADFYEKQCMIYHNWMLDLLKKLEITYDGGKKLTGIDIIDLLKTIPSVGSRYGEVLISEAGLDVVKRFGSASALQAFAGFDPSKTYSADKVRSKKSKKGNKYIHTTTIQIAQAILQHGKNENKLAKWGRLYKLRMGGTAGAHNQAIAAIGKRIINISYHIIRTGKPYDENKYCFNTHQTKMVKQLKQVATRVQDLANEMHDSEVDDSARVHASEAIHALSAIAGIEGSFTLNIGVHDKPISELGFKKKVCNILLNAGITNFSMLWFRIIQGTLMNIDRIGEKNI
;
A
#
# COMPACT_ATOMS: atom_id res chain seq x y z
N MET A 1 8.29 -3.40 36.57
CA MET A 1 6.90 -3.41 36.08
C MET A 1 6.66 -4.70 35.33
N THR A 2 5.91 -5.63 35.92
CA THR A 2 5.48 -6.89 35.31
C THR A 2 4.36 -6.60 34.30
N GLY A 3 4.77 -6.27 33.07
CA GLY A 3 3.87 -6.05 31.94
C GLY A 3 3.58 -7.36 31.20
N ILE A 4 2.34 -7.50 30.75
CA ILE A 4 1.63 -8.68 30.20
C ILE A 4 2.28 -9.31 28.93
N TRP A 5 3.47 -8.89 28.50
CA TRP A 5 4.06 -9.30 27.21
C TRP A 5 5.55 -9.65 27.35
N GLU A 6 5.99 -10.70 26.66
CA GLU A 6 7.41 -11.03 26.55
C GLU A 6 8.21 -9.88 25.90
N LYS A 7 9.40 -9.57 26.46
CA LYS A 7 10.31 -8.52 25.97
C LYS A 7 10.69 -8.64 24.50
N SER A 8 10.60 -9.84 23.91
CA SER A 8 10.94 -10.14 22.52
C SER A 8 9.99 -9.49 21.49
N PHE A 9 8.75 -9.18 21.89
CA PHE A 9 7.72 -8.65 20.98
C PHE A 9 7.52 -7.13 21.07
N ILE A 10 8.20 -6.47 22.00
CA ILE A 10 8.15 -5.03 22.21
C ILE A 10 9.27 -4.40 21.37
N PRO A 11 8.97 -3.51 20.41
CA PRO A 11 9.99 -2.70 19.76
C PRO A 11 10.84 -1.99 20.81
N SER A 12 12.11 -1.64 20.54
CA SER A 12 12.93 -0.89 21.51
C SER A 12 12.16 0.27 22.14
N ASP A 13 12.44 0.63 23.40
CA ASP A 13 11.68 1.66 24.13
C ASP A 13 11.47 2.95 23.28
N ILE A 14 12.51 3.35 22.55
CA ILE A 14 12.50 4.48 21.59
C ILE A 14 11.51 4.28 20.44
N GLN A 15 11.44 3.08 19.87
CA GLN A 15 10.52 2.75 18.78
C GLN A 15 9.06 2.73 19.25
N HIS A 16 8.81 2.26 20.48
CA HIS A 16 7.49 2.33 21.10
C HIS A 16 7.05 3.80 21.30
N ASP A 17 7.92 4.63 21.87
CA ASP A 17 7.67 6.05 22.07
C ASP A 17 7.42 6.77 20.73
N LEU A 18 8.22 6.48 19.69
CA LEU A 18 8.01 7.03 18.36
C LEU A 18 6.62 6.67 17.81
N THR A 19 6.16 5.43 18.03
CA THR A 19 4.82 5.00 17.63
C THR A 19 3.74 5.82 18.34
N ILE A 20 3.86 6.01 19.65
CA ILE A 20 2.90 6.77 20.46
C ILE A 20 2.85 8.22 19.98
N VAL A 21 4.01 8.89 19.89
CA VAL A 21 4.09 10.30 19.50
C VAL A 21 3.57 10.48 18.07
N SER A 22 3.93 9.60 17.12
CA SER A 22 3.42 9.63 15.74
C SER A 22 1.89 9.52 15.69
N ARG A 23 1.29 8.64 16.49
CA ARG A 23 -0.18 8.50 16.57
C ARG A 23 -0.84 9.73 17.21
N ARG A 24 -0.23 10.34 18.24
CA ARG A 24 -0.72 11.58 18.85
C ARG A 24 -0.64 12.76 17.88
N PHE A 25 0.42 12.86 17.09
CA PHE A 25 0.53 13.84 16.01
C PHE A 25 -0.59 13.69 14.97
N ILE A 26 -0.91 12.46 14.56
CA ILE A 26 -2.05 12.21 13.64
C ILE A 26 -3.37 12.66 14.27
N LYS A 27 -3.56 12.40 15.57
CA LYS A 27 -4.76 12.85 16.30
C LYS A 27 -4.85 14.36 16.41
N ALA A 28 -3.73 15.05 16.67
CA ALA A 28 -3.70 16.51 16.70
C ALA A 28 -4.05 17.10 15.33
N LYS A 29 -3.49 16.57 14.23
CA LYS A 29 -3.89 16.98 12.87
C LYS A 29 -5.38 16.78 12.60
N GLN A 30 -5.96 15.65 13.04
CA GLN A 30 -7.40 15.41 12.96
C GLN A 30 -8.20 16.42 13.79
N GLY A 31 -7.67 16.84 14.94
CA GLY A 31 -8.23 17.90 15.79
C GLY A 31 -8.34 19.23 15.05
N ILE A 32 -7.27 19.66 14.38
CA ILE A 32 -7.30 20.86 13.50
C ILE A 32 -8.42 20.70 12.47
N THR A 33 -8.44 19.60 11.70
CA THR A 33 -9.47 19.40 10.67
C THR A 33 -10.90 19.44 11.22
N LYS A 34 -11.13 18.85 12.39
CA LYS A 34 -12.45 18.87 13.04
C LYS A 34 -12.86 20.29 13.44
N ALA A 35 -11.96 21.01 14.11
CA ALA A 35 -12.21 22.39 14.52
C ALA A 35 -12.46 23.29 13.30
N THR A 36 -11.64 23.18 12.25
CA THR A 36 -11.82 23.98 11.02
C THR A 36 -13.13 23.68 10.29
N ASN A 37 -13.55 22.40 10.26
CA ASN A 37 -14.83 22.02 9.68
C ASN A 37 -15.99 22.55 10.53
N ALA A 38 -15.88 22.49 11.86
CA ALA A 38 -16.88 23.05 12.77
C ALA A 38 -17.02 24.57 12.58
N ILE A 39 -15.90 25.31 12.43
CA ILE A 39 -15.93 26.74 12.10
C ILE A 39 -16.70 26.95 10.79
N GLY A 40 -16.36 26.18 9.75
CA GLY A 40 -17.04 26.27 8.45
C GLY A 40 -18.56 26.05 8.56
N SER A 41 -18.98 25.01 9.29
CA SER A 41 -20.41 24.74 9.53
C SER A 41 -21.08 25.87 10.30
N ARG A 42 -20.47 26.37 11.39
CA ARG A 42 -21.04 27.47 12.18
C ARG A 42 -21.17 28.75 11.35
N LEU A 43 -20.19 29.10 10.53
CA LEU A 43 -20.29 30.26 9.62
C LEU A 43 -21.49 30.12 8.68
N ILE A 44 -21.70 28.94 8.09
CA ILE A 44 -22.84 28.67 7.21
C ILE A 44 -24.17 28.79 7.96
N ASP A 45 -24.25 28.32 9.20
CA ASP A 45 -25.46 28.43 10.03
C ASP A 45 -25.90 29.90 10.24
N TYR A 46 -24.93 30.83 10.29
CA TYR A 46 -25.17 32.27 10.37
C TYR A 46 -25.21 32.98 9.01
N ASN A 47 -25.39 32.24 7.92
CA ASN A 47 -25.42 32.75 6.54
C ASN A 47 -24.13 33.49 6.11
N ILE A 48 -22.99 33.13 6.70
CA ILE A 48 -21.67 33.59 6.30
C ILE A 48 -21.05 32.52 5.38
N LEU A 49 -20.97 32.82 4.10
CA LEU A 49 -20.57 31.87 3.06
C LEU A 49 -19.06 31.83 2.79
N LEU A 50 -18.26 32.40 3.69
CA LEU A 50 -16.79 32.42 3.62
C LEU A 50 -16.15 31.06 3.28
N PRO A 51 -16.61 29.90 3.83
CA PRO A 51 -16.01 28.60 3.54
C PRO A 51 -16.15 28.14 2.08
N ARG A 52 -17.08 28.72 1.31
CA ARG A 52 -17.22 28.45 -0.13
C ARG A 52 -16.15 29.15 -0.94
N GLU A 53 -15.66 30.27 -0.43
CA GLU A 53 -14.71 31.11 -1.13
C GLU A 53 -13.27 30.79 -0.74
N ILE A 54 -12.99 30.51 0.52
CA ILE A 54 -11.62 30.27 0.98
C ILE A 54 -11.55 29.15 2.00
N GLN A 55 -10.40 28.46 2.02
CA GLN A 55 -10.07 27.62 3.15
C GLN A 55 -10.00 28.50 4.40
N VAL A 56 -10.96 28.30 5.29
CA VAL A 56 -11.21 29.13 6.47
C VAL A 56 -9.98 29.27 7.36
N TYR A 57 -9.18 28.22 7.47
CA TYR A 57 -7.96 28.18 8.30
C TYR A 57 -6.66 28.45 7.53
N SER A 58 -6.75 29.00 6.30
CA SER A 58 -5.57 29.54 5.59
C SER A 58 -5.10 30.85 6.24
N SER A 59 -3.88 31.33 5.93
CA SER A 59 -3.38 32.60 6.48
C SER A 59 -4.35 33.77 6.25
N SER A 60 -4.87 33.91 5.03
CA SER A 60 -5.89 34.94 4.72
C SER A 60 -7.23 34.67 5.40
N GLY A 61 -7.65 33.40 5.49
CA GLY A 61 -8.90 33.00 6.15
C GLY A 61 -8.88 33.28 7.66
N LYS A 62 -7.76 32.97 8.34
CA LYS A 62 -7.54 33.26 9.76
C LYS A 62 -7.64 34.76 10.04
N LEU A 63 -7.02 35.61 9.21
CA LEU A 63 -7.09 37.07 9.37
C LEU A 63 -8.53 37.61 9.25
N ILE A 64 -9.33 37.06 8.32
CA ILE A 64 -10.75 37.41 8.19
C ILE A 64 -11.53 36.91 9.42
N LEU A 65 -11.31 35.67 9.86
CA LEU A 65 -11.95 35.12 11.06
C LEU A 65 -11.63 35.92 12.32
N GLU A 66 -10.37 36.31 12.51
CA GLU A 66 -9.94 37.17 13.61
C GLU A 66 -10.67 38.51 13.58
N ALA A 67 -10.86 39.10 12.39
CA ALA A 67 -11.68 40.31 12.24
C ALA A 67 -13.12 40.08 12.71
N ILE A 68 -13.74 38.98 12.27
CA ILE A 68 -15.08 38.58 12.68
C ILE A 68 -15.15 38.40 14.20
N VAL A 69 -14.22 37.67 14.79
CA VAL A 69 -14.14 37.41 16.24
C VAL A 69 -13.97 38.70 17.04
N ASN A 70 -13.15 39.63 16.53
CA ASN A 70 -12.91 40.94 17.14
C ASN A 70 -14.10 41.92 16.97
N GLY A 71 -15.20 41.48 16.36
CA GLY A 71 -16.43 42.26 16.27
C GLY A 71 -16.45 43.25 15.10
N VAL A 72 -15.61 43.07 14.07
CA VAL A 72 -15.72 43.85 12.83
C VAL A 72 -17.06 43.54 12.18
N THR A 73 -17.89 44.56 12.01
CA THR A 73 -19.23 44.44 11.42
C THR A 73 -19.24 44.71 9.92
N ASN A 74 -18.34 45.55 9.42
CA ASN A 74 -18.25 45.87 8.00
C ASN A 74 -17.54 44.74 7.20
N PRO A 75 -18.22 44.10 6.23
CA PRO A 75 -17.65 43.07 5.38
C PRO A 75 -16.34 43.49 4.70
N VAL A 76 -16.26 44.73 4.22
CA VAL A 76 -15.09 45.24 3.51
C VAL A 76 -13.88 45.31 4.44
N ASP A 77 -14.08 45.78 5.66
CA ASP A 77 -12.99 45.94 6.63
C ASP A 77 -12.50 44.58 7.15
N ALA A 78 -13.38 43.59 7.24
CA ALA A 78 -13.00 42.21 7.53
C ALA A 78 -12.13 41.62 6.40
N VAL A 79 -12.55 41.75 5.13
CA VAL A 79 -11.79 41.23 3.98
C VAL A 79 -10.46 41.97 3.78
N LYS A 80 -10.40 43.28 4.06
CA LYS A 80 -9.15 44.05 4.00
C LYS A 80 -8.02 43.47 4.87
N ARG A 81 -8.37 42.77 5.97
CA ARG A 81 -7.37 42.08 6.82
C ARG A 81 -6.62 41.00 6.07
N ALA A 82 -7.21 40.38 5.05
CA ALA A 82 -6.52 39.47 4.14
C ALA A 82 -5.69 40.25 3.10
N THR A 83 -4.53 40.74 3.53
CA THR A 83 -3.63 41.62 2.76
C THR A 83 -3.31 41.10 1.36
N TYR A 84 -3.14 39.78 1.20
CA TYR A 84 -2.86 39.16 -0.09
C TYR A 84 -3.90 39.53 -1.18
N TYR A 85 -5.19 39.59 -0.83
CA TYR A 85 -6.23 39.95 -1.80
C TYR A 85 -6.42 41.46 -1.92
N SER A 86 -6.28 42.21 -0.82
CA SER A 86 -6.49 43.66 -0.83
C SER A 86 -5.37 44.42 -1.54
N SER A 87 -4.13 43.91 -1.55
CA SER A 87 -2.99 44.56 -2.21
C SER A 87 -2.85 44.24 -3.70
N HIS A 88 -3.57 43.24 -4.22
CA HIS A 88 -3.44 42.75 -5.60
C HIS A 88 -4.71 42.97 -6.43
N LEU A 89 -5.44 44.05 -6.17
CA LEU A 89 -6.69 44.38 -6.88
C LEU A 89 -6.48 44.77 -8.36
N ASN A 90 -5.23 45.03 -8.76
CA ASN A 90 -4.83 45.20 -10.15
C ASN A 90 -4.96 43.91 -10.98
N MET A 91 -4.91 42.73 -10.35
CA MET A 91 -5.10 41.45 -11.03
C MET A 91 -6.60 41.11 -11.12
N PRO A 92 -7.17 40.90 -12.33
CA PRO A 92 -8.61 40.68 -12.50
C PRO A 92 -9.18 39.53 -11.66
N ASP A 93 -8.49 38.39 -11.63
CA ASP A 93 -8.91 37.22 -10.85
C ASP A 93 -8.92 37.48 -9.34
N ARG A 94 -7.95 38.27 -8.85
CA ARG A 94 -7.85 38.62 -7.43
C ARG A 94 -8.90 39.63 -7.03
N LYS A 95 -9.16 40.63 -7.87
CA LYS A 95 -10.27 41.57 -7.69
C LYS A 95 -11.62 40.85 -7.64
N LYS A 96 -11.85 39.90 -8.55
CA LYS A 96 -13.07 39.07 -8.55
C LYS A 96 -13.18 38.23 -7.28
N LYS A 97 -12.08 37.65 -6.80
CA LYS A 97 -12.06 36.87 -5.56
C LYS A 97 -12.33 37.74 -4.32
N TYR A 98 -11.72 38.92 -4.27
CA TYR A 98 -11.92 39.91 -3.22
C TYR A 98 -13.40 40.32 -3.11
N GLN A 99 -14.05 40.58 -4.25
CA GLN A 99 -15.48 40.91 -4.30
C GLN A 99 -16.36 39.77 -3.78
N ARG A 100 -16.09 38.53 -4.20
CA ARG A 100 -16.82 37.33 -3.70
C ARG A 100 -16.66 37.13 -2.20
N LEU A 101 -15.48 37.44 -1.64
CA LEU A 101 -15.26 37.37 -0.19
C LEU A 101 -16.12 38.41 0.54
N ILE A 102 -16.28 39.62 0.00
CA ILE A 102 -17.16 40.65 0.58
C ILE A 102 -18.62 40.17 0.53
N GLU A 103 -19.07 39.68 -0.63
CA GLU A 103 -20.42 39.14 -0.82
C GLU A 103 -20.72 37.99 0.16
N ALA A 104 -19.74 37.11 0.40
CA ALA A 104 -19.85 36.01 1.34
C ALA A 104 -20.00 36.44 2.81
N LEU A 105 -19.67 37.70 3.14
CA LEU A 105 -19.77 38.27 4.49
C LEU A 105 -20.96 39.24 4.64
N THR A 106 -21.90 39.32 3.69
CA THR A 106 -23.02 40.29 3.75
C THR A 106 -23.85 40.20 5.03
N ALA A 107 -23.98 39.01 5.63
CA ALA A 107 -24.70 38.80 6.89
C ALA A 107 -23.89 39.16 8.15
N LEU A 108 -22.61 39.53 8.02
CA LEU A 108 -21.70 39.82 9.14
C LEU A 108 -22.21 40.88 10.13
N PRO A 109 -22.85 41.99 9.72
CA PRO A 109 -23.38 42.97 10.67
C PRO A 109 -24.39 42.39 11.67
N ASN A 110 -25.10 41.32 11.28
CA ASN A 110 -26.14 40.69 12.08
C ASN A 110 -25.60 39.56 12.97
N LEU A 111 -24.29 39.30 12.96
CA LEU A 111 -23.68 38.22 13.71
C LEU A 111 -23.68 38.54 15.21
N SER A 112 -24.29 37.68 16.02
CA SER A 112 -24.38 37.89 17.47
C SER A 112 -23.02 37.75 18.17
N VAL A 113 -22.91 38.34 19.37
CA VAL A 113 -21.72 38.19 20.24
C VAL A 113 -21.47 36.71 20.56
N TYR A 114 -22.53 35.95 20.83
CA TYR A 114 -22.42 34.52 21.14
C TYR A 114 -21.92 33.70 19.93
N ALA A 115 -22.37 34.02 18.73
CA ALA A 115 -21.87 33.40 17.51
C ALA A 115 -20.37 33.63 17.33
N ARG A 116 -19.91 34.87 17.54
CA ARG A 116 -18.48 35.21 17.54
C ARG A 116 -17.69 34.44 18.61
N ASN A 117 -18.23 34.33 19.82
CA ASN A 117 -17.58 33.59 20.91
C ASN A 117 -17.44 32.10 20.60
N VAL A 118 -18.43 31.48 19.97
CA VAL A 118 -18.34 30.09 19.51
C VAL A 118 -17.26 29.93 18.44
N ILE A 119 -17.23 30.83 17.45
CA ILE A 119 -16.19 30.82 16.40
C ILE A 119 -14.80 31.00 17.03
N LYS A 120 -14.65 31.92 17.98
CA LYS A 120 -13.42 32.14 18.73
C LYS A 120 -12.97 30.86 19.45
N SER A 121 -13.86 30.22 20.20
CA SER A 121 -13.52 29.00 20.94
C SER A 121 -13.07 27.86 20.02
N LEU A 122 -13.65 27.75 18.81
CA LEU A 122 -13.23 26.77 17.81
C LEU A 122 -11.89 27.15 17.15
N LEU A 123 -11.61 28.44 16.98
CA LEU A 123 -10.31 28.92 16.52
C LEU A 123 -9.22 28.60 17.55
N ASP A 124 -9.49 28.86 18.83
CA ASP A 124 -8.60 28.53 19.95
C ASP A 124 -8.34 27.01 20.03
N GLU A 125 -9.36 26.17 19.77
CA GLU A 125 -9.20 24.71 19.68
C GLU A 125 -8.28 24.30 18.53
N ALA A 126 -8.44 24.91 17.35
CA ALA A 126 -7.59 24.64 16.21
C ALA A 126 -6.13 25.06 16.48
N ASP A 127 -5.91 26.24 17.06
CA ASP A 127 -4.58 26.75 17.43
C ASP A 127 -3.92 25.89 18.52
N PHE A 128 -4.71 25.36 19.47
CA PHE A 128 -4.23 24.39 20.44
C PHE A 128 -3.65 23.15 19.76
N TYR A 129 -4.39 22.54 18.83
CA TYR A 129 -3.91 21.37 18.10
C TYR A 129 -2.72 21.68 17.18
N GLU A 130 -2.64 22.90 16.63
CA GLU A 130 -1.49 23.36 15.86
C GLU A 130 -0.22 23.39 16.72
N LYS A 131 -0.30 23.97 17.94
CA LYS A 131 0.78 23.93 18.92
C LYS A 131 1.17 22.49 19.30
N GLN A 132 0.19 21.62 19.53
CA GLN A 132 0.46 20.19 19.82
C GLN A 132 1.16 19.49 18.64
N CYS A 133 0.79 19.80 17.39
CA CYS A 133 1.48 19.25 16.22
C CYS A 133 2.95 19.63 16.20
N MET A 134 3.29 20.89 16.52
CA MET A 134 4.70 21.34 16.59
C MET A 134 5.47 20.59 17.68
N ILE A 135 4.90 20.46 18.88
CA ILE A 135 5.50 19.73 20.00
C ILE A 135 5.78 18.27 19.61
N TYR A 136 4.76 17.56 19.12
CA TYR A 136 4.91 16.16 18.75
C TYR A 136 5.86 15.96 17.57
N HIS A 137 5.90 16.90 16.61
CA HIS A 137 6.87 16.84 15.51
C HIS A 137 8.30 16.94 16.01
N ASN A 138 8.58 17.87 16.93
CA ASN A 138 9.92 18.03 17.50
C ASN A 138 10.36 16.77 18.28
N TRP A 139 9.47 16.18 19.08
CA TRP A 139 9.75 14.91 19.75
C TRP A 139 9.98 13.76 18.78
N MET A 140 9.19 13.67 17.71
CA MET A 140 9.41 12.67 16.67
C MET A 140 10.78 12.83 16.01
N LEU A 141 11.20 14.06 15.70
CA LEU A 141 12.51 14.33 15.11
C LEU A 141 13.65 13.90 16.05
N ASP A 142 13.54 14.17 17.34
CA ASP A 142 14.52 13.72 18.34
C ASP A 142 14.59 12.18 18.41
N LEU A 143 13.45 11.51 18.49
CA LEU A 143 13.39 10.04 18.51
C LEU A 143 13.93 9.41 17.21
N LEU A 144 13.63 10.01 16.05
CA LEU A 144 14.13 9.53 14.75
C LEU A 144 15.64 9.70 14.60
N LYS A 145 16.26 10.72 15.22
CA LYS A 145 17.73 10.87 15.26
C LYS A 145 18.39 9.79 16.10
N LYS A 146 17.74 9.37 17.18
CA LYS A 146 18.25 8.35 18.12
C LYS A 146 18.07 6.92 17.61
N LEU A 147 17.14 6.70 16.68
CA LEU A 147 16.97 5.41 16.02
C LEU A 147 18.04 5.22 14.96
N GLU A 148 18.84 4.17 15.10
CA GLU A 148 19.92 3.83 14.17
C GLU A 148 19.76 2.40 13.64
N ILE A 149 20.24 2.19 12.41
CA ILE A 149 20.41 0.88 11.80
C ILE A 149 21.80 0.81 11.17
N THR A 150 22.47 -0.34 11.34
CA THR A 150 23.79 -0.60 10.75
C THR A 150 23.64 -1.57 9.59
N TYR A 151 24.27 -1.25 8.46
CA TYR A 151 24.32 -2.09 7.27
C TYR A 151 25.67 -2.79 7.15
N ASP A 152 25.71 -3.80 6.27
CA ASP A 152 26.94 -4.48 5.85
C ASP A 152 27.98 -3.44 5.37
N GLY A 153 29.21 -3.56 5.88
CA GLY A 153 30.27 -2.58 5.66
C GLY A 153 30.32 -1.44 6.68
N GLY A 154 29.55 -1.51 7.77
CA GLY A 154 29.66 -0.59 8.91
C GLY A 154 28.94 0.75 8.71
N LYS A 155 28.24 0.94 7.58
CA LYS A 155 27.44 2.14 7.33
C LYS A 155 26.29 2.22 8.33
N LYS A 156 26.25 3.27 9.13
CA LYS A 156 25.14 3.57 10.05
C LYS A 156 24.24 4.64 9.45
N LEU A 157 22.94 4.43 9.52
CA LEU A 157 21.92 5.40 9.13
C LEU A 157 20.93 5.60 10.27
N THR A 158 20.49 6.84 10.47
CA THR A 158 19.45 7.20 11.42
C THR A 158 18.05 7.04 10.79
N GLY A 159 17.01 7.13 11.61
CA GLY A 159 15.63 7.19 11.12
C GLY A 159 15.38 8.36 10.17
N ILE A 160 16.07 9.49 10.36
CA ILE A 160 15.98 10.64 9.44
C ILE A 160 16.59 10.30 8.08
N ASP A 161 17.77 9.67 8.06
CA ASP A 161 18.43 9.29 6.81
C ASP A 161 17.57 8.32 6.00
N ILE A 162 16.92 7.37 6.67
CA ILE A 162 16.00 6.44 6.02
C ILE A 162 14.77 7.16 5.44
N ILE A 163 14.23 8.17 6.14
CA ILE A 163 13.14 9.00 5.60
C ILE A 163 13.59 9.75 4.34
N ASP A 164 14.81 10.27 4.33
CA ASP A 164 15.38 10.92 3.15
C ASP A 164 15.59 9.96 1.98
N LEU A 165 16.01 8.72 2.24
CA LEU A 165 16.02 7.67 1.23
C LEU A 165 14.62 7.36 0.72
N LEU A 166 13.60 7.28 1.58
CA LEU A 166 12.22 7.03 1.13
C LEU A 166 11.64 8.17 0.29
N LYS A 167 12.04 9.43 0.56
CA LYS A 167 11.66 10.61 -0.24
C LYS A 167 12.19 10.58 -1.67
N THR A 168 13.17 9.73 -1.98
CA THR A 168 13.63 9.53 -3.36
C THR A 168 12.61 8.79 -4.23
N ILE A 169 11.60 8.14 -3.65
CA ILE A 169 10.46 7.62 -4.41
C ILE A 169 9.63 8.80 -4.91
N PRO A 170 9.34 8.90 -6.22
CA PRO A 170 8.53 9.98 -6.77
C PRO A 170 7.18 10.13 -6.06
N SER A 171 6.84 11.36 -5.69
CA SER A 171 5.62 11.73 -4.97
C SER A 171 5.51 11.24 -3.51
N VAL A 172 6.57 10.68 -2.93
CA VAL A 172 6.62 10.31 -1.51
C VAL A 172 7.25 11.44 -0.69
N GLY A 173 6.54 11.91 0.33
CA GLY A 173 7.01 12.96 1.24
C GLY A 173 7.50 12.41 2.59
N SER A 174 8.12 13.28 3.41
CA SER A 174 8.63 12.93 4.75
C SER A 174 7.60 12.24 5.64
N ARG A 175 6.35 12.71 5.59
CA ARG A 175 5.28 12.16 6.42
C ARG A 175 5.03 10.67 6.22
N TYR A 176 5.22 10.18 4.99
CA TYR A 176 5.12 8.75 4.71
C TYR A 176 6.19 7.97 5.45
N GLY A 177 7.44 8.41 5.34
CA GLY A 177 8.59 7.79 6.01
C GLY A 177 8.42 7.82 7.52
N GLU A 178 8.04 8.96 8.11
CA GLU A 178 7.74 9.08 9.55
C GLU A 178 6.71 8.04 10.00
N VAL A 179 5.59 7.91 9.28
CA VAL A 179 4.53 6.95 9.64
C VAL A 179 5.04 5.52 9.47
N LEU A 180 5.69 5.21 8.35
CA LEU A 180 6.21 3.88 8.07
C LEU A 180 7.22 3.45 9.13
N ILE A 181 8.23 4.28 9.42
CA ILE A 181 9.24 3.98 10.43
C ILE A 181 8.62 3.91 11.82
N SER A 182 7.70 4.81 12.18
CA SER A 182 7.04 4.75 13.49
C SER A 182 6.25 3.46 13.71
N GLU A 183 5.60 2.90 12.68
CA GLU A 183 4.75 1.72 12.84
C GLU A 183 5.49 0.40 12.53
N ALA A 184 6.40 0.40 11.56
CA ALA A 184 7.14 -0.77 11.08
C ALA A 184 8.52 -0.93 11.72
N GLY A 185 9.14 0.14 12.22
CA GLY A 185 10.51 0.16 12.73
C GLY A 185 11.57 0.14 11.63
N LEU A 186 12.84 0.31 12.03
CA LEU A 186 13.98 0.32 11.12
C LEU A 186 14.40 -1.08 10.66
N ASP A 187 14.39 -2.06 11.56
CA ASP A 187 14.80 -3.43 11.25
C ASP A 187 13.64 -4.24 10.62
N VAL A 188 13.32 -3.89 9.38
CA VAL A 188 12.25 -4.55 8.61
C VAL A 188 12.58 -5.99 8.27
N VAL A 189 13.87 -6.36 8.21
CA VAL A 189 14.31 -7.72 7.90
C VAL A 189 14.03 -8.64 9.07
N LYS A 190 14.48 -8.27 10.28
CA LYS A 190 14.22 -9.05 11.49
C LYS A 190 12.72 -9.13 11.80
N ARG A 191 11.98 -8.04 11.58
CA ARG A 191 10.56 -7.99 11.93
C ARG A 191 9.64 -8.70 10.94
N PHE A 192 9.91 -8.61 9.64
CA PHE A 192 8.99 -9.11 8.61
C PHE A 192 9.57 -10.21 7.73
N GLY A 193 10.90 -10.32 7.61
CA GLY A 193 11.61 -11.27 6.75
C GLY A 193 11.47 -11.02 5.24
N SER A 194 10.29 -10.58 4.79
CA SER A 194 9.98 -10.33 3.38
C SER A 194 9.12 -9.09 3.17
N ALA A 195 9.21 -8.52 1.95
CA ALA A 195 8.34 -7.41 1.54
C ALA A 195 6.85 -7.80 1.52
N SER A 196 6.53 -9.08 1.29
CA SER A 196 5.15 -9.59 1.31
C SER A 196 4.54 -9.49 2.71
N ALA A 197 5.32 -9.81 3.74
CA ALA A 197 4.88 -9.69 5.13
C ALA A 197 4.66 -8.22 5.53
N LEU A 198 5.53 -7.28 5.09
CA LEU A 198 5.28 -5.85 5.29
C LEU A 198 4.02 -5.38 4.55
N GLN A 199 3.76 -5.87 3.33
CA GLN A 199 2.53 -5.57 2.59
C GLN A 199 1.28 -6.07 3.33
N ALA A 200 1.32 -7.29 3.86
CA ALA A 200 0.24 -7.83 4.68
C ALA A 200 0.03 -7.01 5.96
N PHE A 201 1.11 -6.65 6.66
CA PHE A 201 1.06 -5.75 7.81
C PHE A 201 0.48 -4.39 7.46
N ALA A 202 0.82 -3.82 6.30
CA ALA A 202 0.29 -2.55 5.81
C ALA A 202 -1.15 -2.64 5.25
N GLY A 203 -1.75 -3.83 5.19
CA GLY A 203 -3.12 -4.02 4.70
C GLY A 203 -3.28 -4.03 3.18
N PHE A 204 -2.22 -4.40 2.44
CA PHE A 204 -2.22 -4.52 0.97
C PHE A 204 -2.24 -5.97 0.47
N ASP A 205 -2.45 -6.95 1.36
CA ASP A 205 -2.58 -8.36 0.99
C ASP A 205 -4.06 -8.77 0.86
N PRO A 206 -4.55 -9.05 -0.37
CA PRO A 206 -5.89 -9.57 -0.60
C PRO A 206 -5.93 -11.07 -0.24
N SER A 207 -5.81 -11.40 1.04
CA SER A 207 -5.98 -12.78 1.48
C SER A 207 -7.41 -13.24 1.17
N LYS A 208 -7.55 -14.37 0.50
CA LYS A 208 -8.84 -15.00 0.27
C LYS A 208 -9.22 -15.76 1.55
N THR A 209 -10.36 -15.44 2.14
CA THR A 209 -10.96 -16.30 3.17
C THR A 209 -11.82 -17.34 2.48
N TYR A 210 -11.56 -18.62 2.74
CA TYR A 210 -12.33 -19.76 2.23
C TYR A 210 -13.22 -20.31 3.34
N SER A 211 -14.43 -20.74 3.00
CA SER A 211 -15.30 -21.56 3.85
C SER A 211 -15.97 -22.60 2.96
N ALA A 212 -15.83 -23.89 3.27
CA ALA A 212 -16.38 -25.00 2.48
C ALA A 212 -16.18 -24.80 0.97
N ASP A 213 -14.92 -24.68 0.54
CA ASP A 213 -14.47 -24.51 -0.85
C ASP A 213 -14.97 -23.27 -1.61
N LYS A 214 -15.66 -22.34 -0.94
CA LYS A 214 -16.11 -21.07 -1.53
C LYS A 214 -15.26 -19.91 -1.03
N VAL A 215 -14.81 -19.05 -1.96
CA VAL A 215 -14.15 -17.78 -1.64
C VAL A 215 -15.18 -16.83 -1.02
N ARG A 216 -15.14 -16.69 0.31
CA ARG A 216 -16.08 -15.87 1.09
C ARG A 216 -15.82 -14.37 0.97
N SER A 217 -14.57 -13.97 0.69
CA SER A 217 -14.20 -12.56 0.53
C SER A 217 -12.87 -12.41 -0.20
N LYS A 218 -12.77 -11.37 -1.05
CA LYS A 218 -11.53 -10.89 -1.68
C LYS A 218 -11.02 -9.59 -1.02
N LYS A 219 -11.60 -9.19 0.12
CA LYS A 219 -11.23 -7.96 0.83
C LYS A 219 -9.86 -8.13 1.48
N SER A 220 -9.02 -7.10 1.38
CA SER A 220 -7.75 -7.05 2.09
C SER A 220 -7.96 -7.13 3.61
N LYS A 221 -7.03 -7.77 4.33
CA LYS A 221 -7.07 -7.78 5.80
C LYS A 221 -6.99 -6.35 6.36
N LYS A 222 -7.56 -6.14 7.54
CA LYS A 222 -7.35 -4.90 8.31
C LYS A 222 -5.90 -4.89 8.81
N GLY A 223 -4.99 -4.38 7.98
CA GLY A 223 -3.61 -4.11 8.38
C GLY A 223 -3.48 -2.86 9.24
N ASN A 224 -2.26 -2.39 9.43
CA ASN A 224 -1.94 -1.14 10.11
C ASN A 224 -2.62 0.04 9.39
N LYS A 225 -3.67 0.56 10.02
CA LYS A 225 -4.50 1.64 9.44
C LYS A 225 -3.70 2.90 9.12
N TYR A 226 -2.64 3.22 9.86
CA TYR A 226 -1.87 4.44 9.68
C TYR A 226 -0.99 4.36 8.43
N ILE A 227 -0.26 3.25 8.27
CA ILE A 227 0.49 2.97 7.04
C ILE A 227 -0.46 2.88 5.85
N HIS A 228 -1.55 2.11 5.98
CA HIS A 228 -2.52 1.91 4.91
C HIS A 228 -3.10 3.24 4.41
N THR A 229 -3.68 4.05 5.29
CA THR A 229 -4.31 5.33 4.92
C THR A 229 -3.31 6.30 4.29
N THR A 230 -2.11 6.43 4.87
CA THR A 230 -1.07 7.32 4.33
C THR A 230 -0.63 6.87 2.95
N THR A 231 -0.44 5.56 2.76
CA THR A 231 -0.05 4.99 1.46
C THR A 231 -1.14 5.16 0.39
N ILE A 232 -2.41 4.96 0.76
CA ILE A 232 -3.56 5.15 -0.14
C ILE A 232 -3.66 6.61 -0.61
N GLN A 233 -3.46 7.59 0.30
CA GLN A 233 -3.47 9.00 -0.06
C GLN A 233 -2.37 9.34 -1.09
N ILE A 234 -1.16 8.83 -0.88
CA ILE A 234 -0.04 9.02 -1.82
C ILE A 234 -0.34 8.34 -3.16
N ALA A 235 -0.82 7.10 -3.13
CA ALA A 235 -1.17 6.35 -4.34
C ALA A 235 -2.29 7.04 -5.14
N GLN A 236 -3.28 7.63 -4.46
CA GLN A 236 -4.32 8.43 -5.09
C GLN A 236 -3.75 9.69 -5.75
N ALA A 237 -2.88 10.42 -5.05
CA ALA A 237 -2.23 11.61 -5.60
C ALA A 237 -1.35 11.26 -6.82
N ILE A 238 -0.62 10.15 -6.78
CA ILE A 238 0.18 9.64 -7.91
C ILE A 238 -0.73 9.33 -9.11
N LEU A 239 -1.85 8.63 -8.89
CA LEU A 239 -2.76 8.24 -9.96
C LEU A 239 -3.42 9.45 -10.65
N GLN A 240 -3.82 10.46 -9.86
CA GLN A 240 -4.59 11.61 -10.35
C GLN A 240 -3.69 12.74 -10.88
N HIS A 241 -2.60 13.03 -10.19
CA HIS A 241 -1.77 14.21 -10.43
C HIS A 241 -0.31 13.89 -10.80
N GLY A 242 0.07 12.62 -10.82
CA GLY A 242 1.44 12.23 -11.22
C GLY A 242 1.72 12.55 -12.69
N LYS A 243 2.88 13.17 -12.96
CA LYS A 243 3.35 13.45 -14.33
C LYS A 243 3.53 12.16 -15.14
N ASN A 244 3.50 12.26 -16.47
CA ASN A 244 3.66 11.11 -17.37
C ASN A 244 5.03 10.42 -17.27
N GLU A 245 6.06 11.18 -16.87
CA GLU A 245 7.42 10.69 -16.60
C GLU A 245 7.47 9.75 -15.39
N ASN A 246 6.56 9.90 -14.42
CA ASN A 246 6.51 9.03 -13.25
C ASN A 246 5.99 7.65 -13.68
N LYS A 247 6.88 6.64 -13.71
CA LYS A 247 6.51 5.28 -14.15
C LYS A 247 5.46 4.63 -13.24
N LEU A 248 5.40 4.95 -11.95
CA LEU A 248 4.32 4.49 -11.05
C LEU A 248 2.96 5.06 -11.48
N ALA A 249 2.90 6.36 -11.81
CA ALA A 249 1.69 7.00 -12.28
C ALA A 249 1.23 6.41 -13.62
N LYS A 250 2.15 6.29 -14.59
CA LYS A 250 1.87 5.68 -15.90
C LYS A 250 1.37 4.23 -15.74
N TRP A 251 2.05 3.43 -14.93
CA TRP A 251 1.66 2.06 -14.65
C TRP A 251 0.28 1.97 -14.00
N GLY A 252 -0.02 2.82 -13.03
CA GLY A 252 -1.32 2.85 -12.35
C GLY A 252 -2.48 3.21 -13.28
N ARG A 253 -2.27 4.17 -14.20
CA ARG A 253 -3.27 4.54 -15.22
C ARG A 253 -3.53 3.37 -16.18
N LEU A 254 -2.47 2.69 -16.64
CA LEU A 254 -2.60 1.49 -17.47
C LEU A 254 -3.29 0.34 -16.70
N TYR A 255 -2.98 0.16 -15.42
CA TYR A 255 -3.66 -0.81 -14.56
C TYR A 255 -5.17 -0.49 -14.48
N LYS A 256 -5.55 0.77 -14.24
CA LYS A 256 -6.95 1.21 -14.20
C LYS A 256 -7.68 0.89 -15.51
N LEU A 257 -7.06 1.19 -16.65
CA LEU A 257 -7.64 0.90 -17.97
C LEU A 257 -7.87 -0.60 -18.18
N ARG A 258 -6.89 -1.44 -17.83
CA ARG A 258 -7.01 -2.91 -17.93
C ARG A 258 -8.11 -3.49 -17.05
N MET A 259 -8.43 -2.85 -15.93
CA MET A 259 -9.51 -3.27 -15.03
C MET A 259 -10.88 -2.69 -15.43
N GLY A 260 -11.00 -2.11 -16.63
CA GLY A 260 -12.26 -1.64 -17.20
C GLY A 260 -12.56 -0.16 -17.00
N GLY A 261 -11.62 0.64 -16.49
CA GLY A 261 -11.74 2.10 -16.40
C GLY A 261 -12.78 2.64 -15.40
N THR A 262 -13.53 1.77 -14.72
CA THR A 262 -14.60 2.11 -13.77
C THR A 262 -14.10 2.74 -12.46
N ALA A 263 -15.04 3.24 -11.63
CA ALA A 263 -14.73 3.67 -10.26
C ALA A 263 -14.13 2.54 -9.40
N GLY A 264 -14.58 1.30 -9.59
CA GLY A 264 -13.98 0.13 -8.95
C GLY A 264 -12.53 -0.11 -9.40
N ALA A 265 -12.27 0.04 -10.70
CA ALA A 265 -10.92 -0.07 -11.27
C ALA A 265 -9.98 1.02 -10.74
N HIS A 266 -10.49 2.23 -10.50
CA HIS A 266 -9.72 3.32 -9.89
C HIS A 266 -9.23 2.94 -8.48
N ASN A 267 -10.10 2.42 -7.63
CA ASN A 267 -9.72 2.01 -6.28
C ASN A 267 -8.75 0.83 -6.28
N GLN A 268 -8.92 -0.12 -7.21
CA GLN A 268 -7.96 -1.22 -7.39
C GLN A 268 -6.59 -0.72 -7.85
N ALA A 269 -6.53 0.27 -8.76
CA ALA A 269 -5.28 0.87 -9.21
C ALA A 269 -4.55 1.57 -8.05
N ILE A 270 -5.27 2.32 -7.21
CA ILE A 270 -4.72 2.95 -6.01
C ILE A 270 -4.12 1.89 -5.07
N ALA A 271 -4.87 0.82 -4.75
CA ALA A 271 -4.38 -0.25 -3.89
C ALA A 271 -3.13 -0.94 -4.49
N ALA A 272 -3.11 -1.14 -5.80
CA ALA A 272 -1.99 -1.77 -6.49
C ALA A 272 -0.73 -0.88 -6.54
N ILE A 273 -0.90 0.44 -6.70
CA ILE A 273 0.20 1.42 -6.55
C ILE A 273 0.71 1.38 -5.11
N GLY A 274 -0.18 1.42 -4.11
CA GLY A 274 0.21 1.36 -2.69
C GLY A 274 1.01 0.12 -2.34
N LYS A 275 0.61 -1.05 -2.87
CA LYS A 275 1.38 -2.30 -2.74
C LYS A 275 2.81 -2.17 -3.27
N ARG A 276 2.99 -1.50 -4.43
CA ARG A 276 4.32 -1.24 -5.00
C ARG A 276 5.14 -0.29 -4.13
N ILE A 277 4.55 0.79 -3.62
CA ILE A 277 5.25 1.73 -2.73
C ILE A 277 5.76 1.02 -1.48
N ILE A 278 4.95 0.17 -0.85
CA ILE A 278 5.38 -0.61 0.33
C ILE A 278 6.51 -1.58 -0.03
N ASN A 279 6.44 -2.23 -1.20
CA ASN A 279 7.51 -3.12 -1.67
C ASN A 279 8.83 -2.37 -1.87
N ILE A 280 8.77 -1.23 -2.58
CA ILE A 280 9.91 -0.36 -2.83
C ILE A 280 10.52 0.08 -1.49
N SER A 281 9.67 0.50 -0.56
CA SER A 281 10.09 0.98 0.77
C SER A 281 10.79 -0.11 1.57
N TYR A 282 10.29 -1.36 1.55
CA TYR A 282 10.99 -2.49 2.17
C TYR A 282 12.42 -2.64 1.64
N HIS A 283 12.59 -2.58 0.31
CA HIS A 283 13.90 -2.75 -0.31
C HIS A 283 14.84 -1.56 -0.06
N ILE A 284 14.32 -0.33 -0.01
CA ILE A 284 15.09 0.86 0.36
C ILE A 284 15.61 0.72 1.79
N ILE A 285 14.72 0.41 2.75
CA ILE A 285 15.09 0.25 4.17
C ILE A 285 16.07 -0.92 4.33
N ARG A 286 15.84 -2.05 3.66
CA ARG A 286 16.73 -3.21 3.73
C ARG A 286 18.14 -2.94 3.19
N THR A 287 18.26 -2.11 2.14
CA THR A 287 19.55 -1.91 1.45
C THR A 287 20.26 -0.63 1.86
N GLY A 288 19.58 0.32 2.49
CA GLY A 288 20.14 1.64 2.83
C GLY A 288 20.56 2.44 1.59
N LYS A 289 19.92 2.17 0.44
CA LYS A 289 20.18 2.79 -0.86
C LYS A 289 18.93 3.53 -1.35
N PRO A 290 19.10 4.63 -2.10
CA PRO A 290 17.99 5.40 -2.63
C PRO A 290 17.19 4.60 -3.68
N TYR A 291 15.98 5.07 -3.95
CA TYR A 291 15.13 4.58 -5.01
C TYR A 291 15.85 4.68 -6.36
N ASP A 292 15.91 3.55 -7.06
CA ASP A 292 16.42 3.46 -8.42
C ASP A 292 15.33 2.88 -9.30
N GLU A 293 14.80 3.73 -10.19
CA GLU A 293 13.69 3.39 -11.05
C GLU A 293 14.02 2.22 -12.02
N ASN A 294 15.29 2.02 -12.37
CA ASN A 294 15.71 0.97 -13.31
C ASN A 294 15.63 -0.44 -12.69
N LYS A 295 15.67 -0.54 -11.37
CA LYS A 295 15.52 -1.82 -10.66
C LYS A 295 14.08 -2.30 -10.58
N TYR A 296 13.12 -1.45 -10.92
CA TYR A 296 11.70 -1.78 -10.86
C TYR A 296 11.11 -1.90 -12.26
N CYS A 297 10.76 -3.11 -12.63
CA CYS A 297 10.08 -3.35 -13.89
C CYS A 297 8.60 -2.94 -13.76
N PHE A 298 8.27 -1.75 -14.27
CA PHE A 298 6.89 -1.27 -14.42
C PHE A 298 6.23 -1.78 -15.71
N ASN A 299 7.04 -2.09 -16.72
CA ASN A 299 6.54 -2.50 -18.04
C ASN A 299 6.37 -4.01 -18.20
N THR A 300 6.80 -4.83 -17.24
CA THR A 300 6.61 -6.28 -17.36
C THR A 300 5.13 -6.59 -17.31
N HIS A 301 4.60 -6.92 -18.48
CA HIS A 301 3.50 -7.84 -18.57
C HIS A 301 3.92 -9.09 -17.80
N GLN A 302 3.34 -9.33 -16.63
CA GLN A 302 3.04 -10.71 -16.30
C GLN A 302 1.99 -11.10 -17.32
N THR A 303 2.44 -11.68 -18.44
CA THR A 303 1.55 -12.37 -19.35
C THR A 303 0.73 -13.36 -18.54
N LYS A 304 -0.49 -13.66 -18.98
CA LYS A 304 -1.35 -14.70 -18.40
C LYS A 304 -0.54 -15.98 -18.13
N MET A 305 0.43 -16.26 -19.02
CA MET A 305 1.44 -17.31 -18.94
C MET A 305 2.36 -17.24 -17.71
N VAL A 306 2.99 -16.10 -17.37
CA VAL A 306 3.83 -15.99 -16.15
C VAL A 306 3.02 -16.22 -14.88
N LYS A 307 1.75 -15.80 -14.87
CA LYS A 307 0.84 -16.06 -13.75
C LYS A 307 0.47 -17.54 -13.64
N GLN A 308 0.22 -18.20 -14.76
CA GLN A 308 -0.05 -19.64 -14.84
C GLN A 308 1.19 -20.46 -14.43
N LEU A 309 2.38 -20.10 -14.91
CA LEU A 309 3.65 -20.74 -14.52
C LEU A 309 3.90 -20.66 -13.02
N LYS A 310 3.67 -19.50 -12.40
CA LYS A 310 3.78 -19.37 -10.94
C LYS A 310 2.75 -20.22 -10.20
N GLN A 311 1.51 -20.29 -10.68
CA GLN A 311 0.47 -21.14 -10.08
C GLN A 311 0.83 -22.62 -10.16
N VAL A 312 1.34 -23.07 -11.30
CA VAL A 312 1.81 -24.45 -11.50
C VAL A 312 3.00 -24.74 -10.59
N ALA A 313 4.00 -23.87 -10.53
CA ALA A 313 5.16 -24.06 -9.65
C ALA A 313 4.78 -24.13 -8.17
N THR A 314 3.84 -23.27 -7.70
CA THR A 314 3.33 -23.35 -6.32
C THR A 314 2.57 -24.64 -6.08
N ARG A 315 1.72 -25.08 -7.03
CA ARG A 315 0.99 -26.36 -6.93
C ARG A 315 1.92 -27.56 -6.86
N VAL A 316 3.00 -27.55 -7.63
CA VAL A 316 4.04 -28.59 -7.63
C VAL A 316 4.79 -28.60 -6.30
N GLN A 317 5.11 -27.43 -5.75
CA GLN A 317 5.77 -27.33 -4.44
C GLN A 317 4.84 -27.76 -3.30
N ASP A 318 3.57 -27.37 -3.34
CA ASP A 318 2.56 -27.78 -2.36
C ASP A 318 2.38 -29.30 -2.40
N LEU A 319 2.31 -29.89 -3.61
CA LEU A 319 2.25 -31.34 -3.79
C LEU A 319 3.51 -32.04 -3.27
N ALA A 320 4.70 -31.48 -3.53
CA ALA A 320 5.96 -32.01 -3.00
C ALA A 320 6.00 -31.98 -1.47
N ASN A 321 5.46 -30.93 -0.84
CA ASN A 321 5.36 -30.84 0.61
C ASN A 321 4.31 -31.82 1.16
N GLU A 322 3.14 -31.95 0.52
CA GLU A 322 2.11 -32.96 0.87
C GLU A 322 2.65 -34.40 0.75
N MET A 323 3.50 -34.66 -0.24
CA MET A 323 4.21 -35.94 -0.39
C MET A 323 5.30 -36.16 0.69
N HIS A 324 5.87 -35.09 1.22
CA HIS A 324 6.85 -35.14 2.31
C HIS A 324 6.19 -35.35 3.67
N ASP A 325 4.96 -34.84 3.85
CA ASP A 325 4.17 -34.95 5.08
C ASP A 325 3.35 -36.25 5.16
N SER A 326 3.16 -36.95 4.04
CA SER A 326 2.46 -38.25 4.01
C SER A 326 3.44 -39.42 4.19
N GLU A 327 3.02 -40.47 4.92
CA GLU A 327 3.73 -41.77 5.06
C GLU A 327 3.71 -42.56 3.74
N VAL A 328 4.22 -41.94 2.67
CA VAL A 328 4.35 -42.57 1.36
C VAL A 328 5.77 -43.13 1.24
N ASP A 329 5.86 -44.38 0.80
CA ASP A 329 7.11 -45.13 0.58
C ASP A 329 8.15 -44.34 -0.23
N ASP A 330 9.42 -44.42 0.17
CA ASP A 330 10.53 -43.60 -0.36
C ASP A 330 10.70 -43.75 -1.88
N SER A 331 10.29 -44.88 -2.45
CA SER A 331 10.25 -45.16 -3.90
C SER A 331 9.33 -44.18 -4.64
N ALA A 332 8.12 -43.94 -4.14
CA ALA A 332 7.14 -43.06 -4.79
C ALA A 332 7.55 -41.57 -4.70
N ARG A 333 8.25 -41.17 -3.64
CA ARG A 333 8.85 -39.83 -3.51
C ARG A 333 9.94 -39.58 -4.57
N VAL A 334 10.83 -40.55 -4.77
CA VAL A 334 11.87 -40.48 -5.81
C VAL A 334 11.23 -40.39 -7.20
N HIS A 335 10.19 -41.18 -7.46
CA HIS A 335 9.52 -41.20 -8.76
C HIS A 335 8.74 -39.92 -9.09
N ALA A 336 8.06 -39.31 -8.11
CA ALA A 336 7.40 -38.02 -8.33
C ALA A 336 8.41 -36.88 -8.52
N SER A 337 9.51 -36.90 -7.77
CA SER A 337 10.60 -35.92 -7.94
C SER A 337 11.25 -36.03 -9.32
N GLU A 338 11.48 -37.25 -9.82
CA GLU A 338 11.99 -37.49 -11.17
C GLU A 338 11.00 -37.00 -12.25
N ALA A 339 9.70 -37.24 -12.07
CA ALA A 339 8.67 -36.73 -12.99
C ALA A 339 8.63 -35.19 -13.01
N ILE A 340 8.74 -34.53 -11.85
CA ILE A 340 8.79 -33.06 -11.73
C ILE A 340 10.04 -32.47 -12.41
N HIS A 341 11.20 -33.12 -12.26
CA HIS A 341 12.43 -32.70 -12.92
C HIS A 341 12.37 -32.90 -14.43
N ALA A 342 11.83 -34.01 -14.91
CA ALA A 342 11.63 -34.27 -16.34
C ALA A 342 10.64 -33.27 -16.96
N LEU A 343 9.56 -32.92 -16.26
CA LEU A 343 8.60 -31.90 -16.69
C LEU A 343 9.23 -30.50 -16.76
N SER A 344 10.10 -30.16 -15.81
CA SER A 344 10.85 -28.89 -15.84
C SER A 344 11.85 -28.82 -17.00
N ALA A 345 12.43 -29.95 -17.39
CA ALA A 345 13.36 -30.04 -18.51
C ALA A 345 12.66 -30.05 -19.88
N ILE A 346 11.50 -30.72 -20.00
CA ILE A 346 10.72 -30.82 -21.24
C ILE A 346 9.96 -29.52 -21.54
N ALA A 347 9.47 -28.82 -20.52
CA ALA A 347 8.69 -27.59 -20.65
C ALA A 347 9.53 -26.35 -21.01
N GLY A 348 10.64 -26.50 -21.76
CA GLY A 348 11.49 -25.42 -22.26
C GLY A 348 10.66 -24.19 -22.59
N ILE A 349 10.80 -23.15 -21.75
CA ILE A 349 9.84 -22.05 -21.60
C ILE A 349 9.77 -21.23 -22.90
N GLU A 350 8.85 -21.59 -23.80
CA GLU A 350 8.33 -20.72 -24.84
C GLU A 350 6.82 -20.95 -25.07
N GLY A 351 6.03 -19.90 -24.86
CA GLY A 351 4.87 -19.62 -25.72
C GLY A 351 3.46 -19.88 -25.17
N SER A 352 3.12 -21.13 -24.85
CA SER A 352 1.75 -21.47 -24.45
C SER A 352 1.71 -22.86 -23.82
N PHE A 353 0.82 -23.09 -22.85
CA PHE A 353 0.50 -24.42 -22.33
C PHE A 353 -0.30 -25.25 -23.37
N THR A 354 0.23 -25.33 -24.57
CA THR A 354 -0.07 -26.26 -25.65
C THR A 354 1.26 -26.91 -25.99
N LEU A 355 1.28 -28.20 -26.32
CA LEU A 355 2.48 -28.86 -26.84
C LEU A 355 3.09 -27.97 -27.93
N ASN A 356 4.42 -27.75 -27.87
CA ASN A 356 5.11 -26.96 -28.87
C ASN A 356 4.80 -27.55 -30.26
N ILE A 357 4.59 -26.73 -31.29
CA ILE A 357 4.12 -27.19 -32.62
C ILE A 357 5.11 -28.18 -33.28
N GLY A 358 6.35 -28.31 -32.76
CA GLY A 358 7.34 -29.31 -33.14
C GLY A 358 7.57 -30.46 -32.15
N VAL A 359 6.81 -30.55 -31.05
CA VAL A 359 6.89 -31.69 -30.11
C VAL A 359 5.96 -32.77 -30.62
N HIS A 360 6.54 -33.75 -31.31
CA HIS A 360 5.84 -34.97 -31.66
C HIS A 360 5.43 -35.71 -30.39
N ASP A 361 4.22 -36.26 -30.37
CA ASP A 361 3.77 -37.11 -29.28
C ASP A 361 4.65 -38.36 -29.23
N LYS A 362 5.49 -38.46 -28.20
CA LYS A 362 6.46 -39.54 -28.07
C LYS A 362 5.93 -40.64 -27.18
N PRO A 363 6.26 -41.91 -27.47
CA PRO A 363 6.06 -43.00 -26.54
C PRO A 363 6.71 -42.70 -25.19
N ILE A 364 6.10 -43.16 -24.09
CA ILE A 364 6.65 -42.92 -22.75
C ILE A 364 8.06 -43.52 -22.59
N SER A 365 8.38 -44.58 -23.33
CA SER A 365 9.71 -45.18 -23.39
C SER A 365 10.80 -44.24 -23.89
N GLU A 366 10.45 -43.19 -24.64
CA GLU A 366 11.38 -42.22 -25.21
C GLU A 366 11.49 -40.93 -24.38
N LEU A 367 10.76 -40.83 -23.28
CA LEU A 367 10.75 -39.65 -22.40
C LEU A 367 11.84 -39.68 -21.32
N GLY A 368 12.78 -40.63 -21.40
CA GLY A 368 13.92 -40.73 -20.49
C GLY A 368 13.58 -41.27 -19.09
N PHE A 369 12.38 -41.83 -18.89
CA PHE A 369 12.01 -42.47 -17.64
C PHE A 369 12.76 -43.78 -17.41
N LYS A 370 12.97 -44.14 -16.13
CA LYS A 370 13.47 -45.47 -15.76
C LYS A 370 12.49 -46.55 -16.24
N LYS A 371 13.04 -47.70 -16.66
CA LYS A 371 12.27 -48.82 -17.25
C LYS A 371 11.07 -49.27 -16.40
N LYS A 372 11.19 -49.24 -15.07
CA LYS A 372 10.10 -49.54 -14.12
C LYS A 372 8.93 -48.55 -14.24
N VAL A 373 9.23 -47.26 -14.37
CA VAL A 373 8.22 -46.19 -14.51
C VAL A 373 7.51 -46.28 -15.86
N CYS A 374 8.26 -46.54 -16.94
CA CYS A 374 7.65 -46.79 -18.25
C CYS A 374 6.64 -47.94 -18.20
N ASN A 375 7.00 -49.06 -17.57
CA ASN A 375 6.13 -50.23 -17.46
C ASN A 375 4.85 -49.95 -16.67
N ILE A 376 4.95 -49.18 -15.57
CA ILE A 376 3.78 -48.81 -14.76
C ILE A 376 2.83 -47.93 -15.57
N LEU A 377 3.36 -46.90 -16.24
CA LEU A 377 2.55 -46.00 -17.06
C LEU A 377 1.88 -46.73 -18.23
N LEU A 378 2.61 -47.62 -18.90
CA LEU A 378 2.06 -48.47 -19.96
C LEU A 378 0.96 -49.41 -19.44
N ASN A 379 1.15 -50.03 -18.27
CA ASN A 379 0.14 -50.89 -17.63
C ASN A 379 -1.10 -50.11 -17.17
N ALA A 380 -0.94 -48.82 -16.89
CA ALA A 380 -1.98 -47.85 -16.57
C ALA A 380 -2.70 -47.30 -17.82
N GLY A 381 -2.38 -47.81 -19.01
CA GLY A 381 -2.98 -47.39 -20.28
C GLY A 381 -2.49 -46.02 -20.77
N ILE A 382 -1.43 -45.49 -20.16
CA ILE A 382 -0.80 -44.25 -20.58
C ILE A 382 0.38 -44.64 -21.48
N THR A 383 0.23 -44.44 -22.79
CA THR A 383 1.20 -44.96 -23.77
C THR A 383 2.11 -43.88 -24.35
N ASN A 384 1.66 -42.63 -24.31
CA ASN A 384 2.34 -41.49 -24.91
C ASN A 384 2.36 -40.29 -23.95
N PHE A 385 3.15 -39.30 -24.30
CA PHE A 385 3.33 -38.07 -23.52
C PHE A 385 2.01 -37.31 -23.33
N SER A 386 1.20 -37.23 -24.38
CA SER A 386 -0.06 -36.48 -24.36
C SER A 386 -1.07 -37.04 -23.34
N MET A 387 -1.18 -38.36 -23.22
CA MET A 387 -2.03 -39.02 -22.22
C MET A 387 -1.53 -38.80 -20.79
N LEU A 388 -0.21 -38.86 -20.58
CA LEU A 388 0.40 -38.60 -19.27
C LEU A 388 0.12 -37.16 -18.82
N TRP A 389 0.34 -36.23 -19.73
CA TRP A 389 0.12 -34.80 -19.55
C TRP A 389 -1.34 -34.48 -19.22
N PHE A 390 -2.29 -35.08 -19.93
CA PHE A 390 -3.72 -34.91 -19.66
C PHE A 390 -4.10 -35.34 -18.24
N ARG A 391 -3.59 -36.50 -17.78
CA ARG A 391 -3.89 -37.03 -16.44
C ARG A 391 -3.30 -36.20 -15.31
N ILE A 392 -2.11 -35.63 -15.51
CA ILE A 392 -1.45 -34.70 -14.56
C ILE A 392 -2.27 -33.42 -14.41
N ILE A 393 -2.71 -32.81 -15.52
CA ILE A 393 -3.52 -31.58 -15.48
C ILE A 393 -4.85 -31.80 -14.75
N GLN A 394 -5.47 -32.96 -14.96
CA GLN A 394 -6.73 -33.32 -14.30
C GLN A 394 -6.54 -33.77 -12.85
N GLY A 395 -5.30 -33.92 -12.36
CA GLY A 395 -5.03 -34.46 -11.02
C GLY A 395 -5.48 -35.91 -10.84
N THR A 396 -5.63 -36.65 -11.93
CA THR A 396 -6.14 -38.04 -11.94
C THR A 396 -5.04 -39.07 -12.10
N LEU A 397 -3.76 -38.64 -12.06
CA LEU A 397 -2.62 -39.56 -12.20
C LEU A 397 -2.61 -40.63 -11.11
N MET A 398 -3.07 -40.30 -9.90
CA MET A 398 -3.15 -41.23 -8.76
C MET A 398 -4.43 -42.09 -8.76
N ASN A 399 -5.39 -41.84 -9.67
CA ASN A 399 -6.70 -42.50 -9.72
C ASN A 399 -6.78 -43.57 -10.82
N ILE A 400 -5.69 -44.29 -11.09
CA ILE A 400 -5.65 -45.28 -12.17
C ILE A 400 -5.82 -46.69 -11.60
N ASP A 401 -6.80 -47.44 -12.12
CA ASP A 401 -6.95 -48.87 -11.85
C ASP A 401 -5.64 -49.58 -12.20
N ARG A 402 -4.96 -50.10 -11.17
CA ARG A 402 -3.63 -50.77 -11.14
C ARG A 402 -2.43 -49.96 -10.65
N ILE A 403 -2.57 -48.68 -10.29
CA ILE A 403 -1.66 -48.03 -9.34
C ILE A 403 -2.23 -48.27 -7.94
N GLY A 404 -2.26 -49.54 -7.52
CA GLY A 404 -2.73 -49.96 -6.21
C GLY A 404 -1.56 -50.25 -5.26
N GLU A 405 -1.81 -50.10 -3.97
CA GLU A 405 -0.91 -50.16 -2.78
C GLU A 405 0.09 -51.32 -2.67
N LYS A 406 0.18 -52.23 -3.65
CA LYS A 406 1.02 -53.45 -3.57
C LYS A 406 2.11 -53.60 -4.63
N ASN A 407 2.36 -52.62 -5.49
CA ASN A 407 3.45 -52.66 -6.48
C ASN A 407 4.35 -51.42 -6.44
N ILE A 408 4.70 -50.96 -5.23
CA ILE A 408 5.68 -49.89 -5.02
C ILE A 408 7.08 -50.49 -4.87
#